data_AF-A0A8J4AC85-F1
#
_entry.id   AF-A0A8J4AC85-F1
#
_cell.length_a   1.000
_cell.length_b   1.000
_cell.length_c   1.000
_cell.angle_alpha   90.00
_cell.angle_beta   90.00
_cell.angle_gamma   90.00
#
_symmetry.space_group_name_H-M   'P 1'
#
loop_
_entity.id
_entity.type
_entity.pdbx_description
1 polymer ?
#
loop_
_entity_poly.entity_id
_entity_poly.type
_entity_poly.pdbx_seq_one_letter_code
_entity_poly.pdbx_strand_id
1 'polypeptide(L)'
;MQSLRASHPQPKYRPPPSSASPTGALQPDNVSDETAVVAAPHRFSGAVRAALPMVPWRLDRLWRLRLPVRRLPVEQFGWLLELPLWQRDGRRFQVTPRQVLDAPDRFGDHLRRVLAADLRFPVHVVGHRGRLVILDGYHRLAKATIEDRREIDAMVLSDADLDGLCEHPRLLRRPDAPSR
;
A
#
# COMPACT_ATOMS: atom_id res chain seq x y z
N MET A 1 14.08 13.81 39.83
CA MET A 1 14.44 12.86 38.75
C MET A 1 13.30 12.83 37.75
N GLN A 2 13.39 13.59 36.65
CA GLN A 2 12.39 13.60 35.59
C GLN A 2 12.99 13.07 34.28
N SER A 3 12.26 12.14 33.69
CA SER A 3 12.63 11.27 32.58
C SER A 3 12.68 12.05 31.26
N LEU A 4 13.83 12.05 30.60
CA LEU A 4 14.02 12.62 29.26
C LEU A 4 13.47 11.64 28.22
N ARG A 5 12.34 11.98 27.59
CA ARG A 5 11.83 11.29 26.40
C ARG A 5 12.78 11.53 25.22
N ALA A 6 13.50 10.49 24.81
CA ALA A 6 14.30 10.49 23.60
C ALA A 6 13.39 10.62 22.36
N SER A 7 13.39 11.80 21.74
CA SER A 7 12.82 12.01 20.40
C SER A 7 13.68 11.26 19.38
N HIS A 8 13.19 10.10 18.94
CA HIS A 8 13.80 9.39 17.82
C HIS A 8 13.41 10.09 16.50
N PRO A 9 14.38 10.49 15.66
CA PRO A 9 14.08 11.06 14.35
C PRO A 9 13.47 10.00 13.44
N GLN A 10 12.29 10.30 12.89
CA GLN A 10 11.60 9.45 11.91
C GLN A 10 12.49 9.27 10.67
N PRO A 11 12.73 8.03 10.20
CA PRO A 11 13.51 7.79 8.99
C PRO A 11 12.83 8.45 7.78
N LYS A 12 13.60 9.19 6.99
CA LYS A 12 13.13 9.74 5.72
C LYS A 12 12.96 8.57 4.74
N TYR A 13 11.71 8.28 4.37
CA TYR A 13 11.41 7.27 3.34
C TYR A 13 12.09 7.63 2.02
N ARG A 14 12.87 6.68 1.49
CA ARG A 14 13.41 6.70 0.12
C ARG A 14 12.67 5.60 -0.64
N PRO A 15 12.03 5.90 -1.79
CA PRO A 15 11.40 4.86 -2.59
C PRO A 15 12.43 3.78 -2.96
N PRO A 16 12.02 2.51 -3.09
CA PRO A 16 12.93 1.45 -3.50
C PRO A 16 13.55 1.80 -4.87
N PRO A 17 14.83 1.50 -5.10
CA PRO A 17 15.42 1.69 -6.42
C PRO A 17 14.66 0.82 -7.43
N SER A 18 14.12 1.46 -8.47
CA SER A 18 13.62 0.76 -9.64
C SER A 18 14.76 -0.07 -10.21
N SER A 19 14.58 -1.38 -10.31
CA SER A 19 15.56 -2.31 -10.83
C SER A 19 15.76 -2.06 -12.32
N ALA A 20 16.67 -1.13 -12.66
CA ALA A 20 17.31 -1.10 -13.95
C ALA A 20 18.22 -2.32 -14.06
N SER A 21 17.83 -3.30 -14.88
CA SER A 21 18.76 -4.29 -15.43
C SER A 21 19.35 -3.76 -16.74
N PRO A 22 20.60 -4.13 -17.10
CA PRO A 22 21.28 -3.54 -18.24
C PRO A 22 20.86 -4.17 -19.57
N THR A 23 20.73 -3.29 -20.57
CA THR A 23 20.98 -3.45 -22.01
C THR A 23 20.35 -4.64 -22.75
N GLY A 24 19.27 -4.36 -23.49
CA GLY A 24 18.80 -5.18 -24.61
C GLY A 24 17.45 -4.73 -25.18
N ALA A 25 17.49 -3.93 -26.24
CA ALA A 25 16.40 -3.55 -27.15
C ALA A 25 15.17 -2.80 -26.58
N LEU A 26 14.98 -1.56 -27.05
CA LEU A 26 13.81 -0.72 -26.78
C LEU A 26 12.51 -1.35 -27.33
N GLN A 27 11.59 -1.69 -26.44
CA GLN A 27 10.14 -1.63 -26.65
C GLN A 27 9.57 -0.56 -25.71
N PRO A 28 8.87 0.47 -26.21
CA PRO A 28 8.48 1.62 -25.39
C PRO A 28 7.08 1.46 -24.78
N ASP A 29 6.81 0.43 -23.96
CA ASP A 29 5.47 0.27 -23.33
C ASP A 29 5.48 -0.18 -21.86
N ASN A 30 6.59 -0.01 -21.13
CA ASN A 30 6.65 -0.43 -19.72
C ASN A 30 7.05 0.71 -18.79
N VAL A 31 6.21 1.74 -18.73
CA VAL A 31 6.19 2.64 -17.59
C VAL A 31 5.73 1.82 -16.39
N SER A 32 6.55 1.77 -15.34
CA SER A 32 6.18 1.24 -14.03
C SER A 32 5.02 2.04 -13.45
N ASP A 33 3.81 1.71 -13.89
CA ASP A 33 2.58 2.41 -13.51
C ASP A 33 2.00 1.75 -12.24
N GLU A 34 2.62 2.09 -11.11
CA GLU A 34 2.05 1.88 -9.77
C GLU A 34 0.82 2.80 -9.53
N THR A 35 0.47 3.68 -10.49
CA THR A 35 -0.73 4.54 -10.48
C THR A 35 -2.02 3.78 -10.74
N ALA A 36 -1.94 2.62 -11.40
CA ALA A 36 -3.13 2.04 -12.04
C ALA A 36 -3.92 1.04 -11.18
N VAL A 37 -3.72 0.93 -9.87
CA VAL A 37 -4.57 0.05 -9.04
C VAL A 37 -6.05 0.44 -9.19
N VAL A 38 -6.39 1.71 -9.50
CA VAL A 38 -7.78 2.18 -9.44
C VAL A 38 -8.39 2.70 -10.76
N ALA A 39 -7.63 2.78 -11.85
CA ALA A 39 -8.13 3.38 -13.10
C ALA A 39 -9.21 2.54 -13.85
N ALA A 40 -9.49 1.29 -13.42
CA ALA A 40 -10.39 0.39 -14.15
C ALA A 40 -11.12 -0.62 -13.23
N PRO A 41 -12.20 -0.23 -12.53
CA PRO A 41 -12.87 -1.07 -11.53
C PRO A 41 -13.50 -2.36 -12.09
N HIS A 42 -13.73 -2.43 -13.40
CA HIS A 42 -14.20 -3.64 -14.10
C HIS A 42 -13.13 -4.75 -14.19
N ARG A 43 -11.87 -4.44 -13.88
CA ARG A 43 -10.76 -5.42 -13.90
C ARG A 43 -10.55 -6.12 -12.55
N PHE A 44 -11.23 -5.68 -11.50
CA PHE A 44 -11.18 -6.34 -10.19
C PHE A 44 -12.06 -7.58 -10.17
N SER A 45 -11.62 -8.62 -9.44
CA SER A 45 -12.54 -9.69 -9.06
C SER A 45 -13.63 -9.14 -8.14
N GLY A 46 -14.80 -9.79 -8.12
CA GLY A 46 -15.91 -9.39 -7.24
C GLY A 46 -15.51 -9.30 -5.76
N ALA A 47 -14.60 -10.18 -5.32
CA ALA A 47 -14.05 -10.18 -3.97
C ALA A 47 -13.22 -8.92 -3.67
N VAL A 48 -12.35 -8.49 -4.58
CA VAL A 48 -11.54 -7.27 -4.39
C VAL A 48 -12.42 -6.03 -4.39
N ARG A 49 -13.41 -5.96 -5.28
CA ARG A 49 -14.39 -4.85 -5.34
C ARG A 49 -15.26 -4.76 -4.07
N ALA A 50 -15.54 -5.88 -3.43
CA ALA A 50 -16.29 -5.91 -2.18
C ALA A 50 -15.44 -5.52 -0.96
N ALA A 51 -14.13 -5.79 -1.03
CA ALA A 51 -13.21 -5.64 0.09
C ALA A 51 -12.56 -4.26 0.20
N LEU A 52 -12.31 -3.57 -0.92
CA LEU A 52 -11.53 -2.33 -0.94
C LEU A 52 -12.39 -1.10 -1.25
N PRO A 53 -12.00 0.10 -0.75
CA PRO A 53 -12.64 1.34 -1.16
C PRO A 53 -12.41 1.55 -2.66
N MET A 54 -13.49 1.74 -3.41
CA MET A 54 -13.47 1.96 -4.86
C MET A 54 -13.21 3.43 -5.20
N VAL A 55 -12.20 4.03 -4.56
CA VAL A 55 -11.77 5.41 -4.79
C VAL A 55 -10.30 5.42 -5.23
N PRO A 56 -9.90 6.26 -6.19
CA PRO A 56 -8.52 6.31 -6.65
C PRO A 56 -7.63 7.04 -5.65
N TRP A 57 -6.66 6.35 -5.04
CA TRP A 57 -5.62 7.00 -4.24
C TRP A 57 -4.28 7.04 -4.96
N ARG A 58 -3.49 8.07 -4.67
CA ARG A 58 -2.14 8.24 -5.20
C ARG A 58 -1.08 7.80 -4.21
N LEU A 59 -0.25 6.80 -4.58
CA LEU A 59 0.82 6.29 -3.73
C LEU A 59 1.84 7.37 -3.34
N ASP A 60 2.19 8.28 -4.27
CA ASP A 60 3.13 9.35 -3.97
C ASP A 60 2.61 10.29 -2.86
N ARG A 61 1.29 10.51 -2.79
CA ARG A 61 0.66 11.28 -1.71
C ARG A 61 0.59 10.48 -0.42
N LEU A 62 0.23 9.19 -0.54
CA LEU A 62 0.14 8.27 0.58
C LEU A 62 1.47 8.23 1.36
N TRP A 63 2.59 8.09 0.65
CA TRP A 63 3.93 8.05 1.25
C TRP A 63 4.40 9.39 1.85
N ARG A 64 3.73 10.50 1.55
CA ARG A 64 4.02 11.81 2.14
C ARG A 64 3.24 12.09 3.42
N LEU A 65 2.24 11.26 3.75
CA LEU A 65 1.46 11.41 4.97
C LEU A 65 2.36 11.30 6.20
N ARG A 66 2.11 12.18 7.17
CA ARG A 66 2.81 12.21 8.47
C ARG A 66 1.80 11.89 9.56
N LEU A 67 1.37 10.63 9.58
CA LEU A 67 0.42 10.12 10.56
C LEU A 67 1.16 9.40 11.71
N PRO A 68 0.58 9.36 12.92
CA PRO A 68 1.15 8.58 14.00
C PRO A 68 1.14 7.09 13.65
N VAL A 69 2.27 6.42 13.89
CA VAL A 69 2.40 4.98 13.73
C VAL A 69 1.78 4.28 14.94
N ARG A 70 0.94 3.28 14.67
CA ARG A 70 0.31 2.41 15.65
C ARG A 70 0.69 0.96 15.37
N ARG A 71 0.87 0.17 16.42
CA ARG A 71 0.98 -1.28 16.30
C ARG A 71 -0.42 -1.89 16.25
N LEU A 72 -0.69 -2.67 15.21
CA LEU A 72 -1.95 -3.37 15.03
C LEU A 72 -1.71 -4.88 14.93
N PRO A 73 -2.62 -5.72 15.47
CA PRO A 73 -2.49 -7.16 15.37
C PRO A 73 -2.43 -7.63 13.91
N VAL A 74 -1.46 -8.45 13.55
CA VAL A 74 -1.32 -9.00 12.18
C VAL A 74 -2.55 -9.83 11.81
N GLU A 75 -3.10 -10.57 12.78
CA GLU A 75 -4.30 -11.41 12.63
C GLU A 75 -5.51 -10.63 12.11
N GLN A 76 -5.64 -9.34 12.47
CA GLN A 76 -6.72 -8.47 11.99
C GLN A 76 -6.73 -8.34 10.46
N PHE A 77 -5.58 -8.50 9.83
CA PHE A 77 -5.38 -8.40 8.39
C PHE A 77 -5.30 -9.76 7.69
N GLY A 78 -5.42 -10.88 8.41
CA GLY A 78 -5.25 -12.22 7.83
C GLY A 78 -6.20 -12.47 6.64
N TRP A 79 -7.42 -11.95 6.71
CA TRP A 79 -8.40 -12.05 5.63
C TRP A 79 -8.00 -11.32 4.34
N LEU A 80 -7.14 -10.31 4.42
CA LEU A 80 -6.62 -9.59 3.27
C LEU A 80 -5.62 -10.42 2.46
N LEU A 81 -5.02 -11.44 3.07
CA LEU A 81 -4.11 -12.38 2.39
C LEU A 81 -4.84 -13.27 1.38
N GLU A 82 -6.16 -13.36 1.47
CA GLU A 82 -7.01 -14.13 0.56
C GLU A 82 -7.45 -13.31 -0.67
N LEU A 83 -7.12 -12.01 -0.72
CA LEU A 83 -7.49 -11.17 -1.85
C LEU A 83 -6.50 -11.34 -3.01
N PRO A 84 -6.99 -11.57 -4.25
CA PRO A 84 -6.11 -11.69 -5.40
C PRO A 84 -5.67 -10.30 -5.83
N LEU A 85 -4.57 -9.82 -5.26
CA LEU A 85 -4.09 -8.44 -5.42
C LEU A 85 -2.88 -8.35 -6.34
N TRP A 86 -2.17 -9.45 -6.54
CA TRP A 86 -0.92 -9.47 -7.27
C TRP A 86 -1.12 -9.91 -8.70
N GLN A 87 -0.23 -9.42 -9.56
CA GLN A 87 -0.24 -9.74 -10.98
C GLN A 87 0.41 -11.10 -11.25
N ARG A 88 -0.01 -11.74 -12.33
CA ARG A 88 0.64 -12.93 -12.89
C ARG A 88 0.48 -12.90 -14.40
N ASP A 89 1.58 -13.15 -15.11
CA ASP A 89 1.60 -13.23 -16.57
C ASP A 89 0.98 -11.98 -17.24
N GLY A 90 1.35 -10.79 -16.73
CA GLY A 90 0.83 -9.50 -17.21
C GLY A 90 -0.61 -9.16 -16.81
N ARG A 91 -1.32 -10.08 -16.14
CA ARG A 91 -2.71 -9.87 -15.70
C ARG A 91 -2.74 -9.51 -14.21
N ARG A 92 -3.48 -8.46 -13.87
CA ARG A 92 -3.68 -8.01 -12.48
C ARG A 92 -4.75 -8.83 -11.76
N PHE A 93 -4.70 -8.81 -10.44
CA PHE A 93 -5.68 -9.47 -9.56
C PHE A 93 -5.80 -10.97 -9.78
N GLN A 94 -4.66 -11.66 -9.92
CA GLN A 94 -4.61 -13.10 -10.21
C GLN A 94 -4.09 -13.92 -9.05
N VAL A 95 -3.21 -13.35 -8.22
CA VAL A 95 -2.49 -14.08 -7.16
C VAL A 95 -2.79 -13.45 -5.80
N THR A 96 -3.13 -14.30 -4.84
CA THR A 96 -3.30 -13.90 -3.44
C THR A 96 -1.97 -13.98 -2.70
N PRO A 97 -1.74 -13.13 -1.69
CA PRO A 97 -0.61 -13.33 -0.77
C PRO A 97 -0.57 -14.74 -0.17
N ARG A 98 -1.73 -15.30 0.24
CA ARG A 98 -1.84 -16.66 0.78
C ARG A 98 -1.27 -17.71 -0.17
N GLN A 99 -1.59 -17.64 -1.46
CA GLN A 99 -1.06 -18.58 -2.46
C GLN A 99 0.47 -18.57 -2.55
N VAL A 100 1.09 -17.39 -2.36
CA VAL A 100 2.55 -17.26 -2.36
C VAL A 100 3.16 -17.82 -1.08
N LEU A 101 2.49 -17.66 0.06
CA LEU A 101 2.93 -18.23 1.33
C LEU A 101 2.82 -19.76 1.35
N ASP A 102 1.75 -20.31 0.79
CA ASP A 102 1.48 -21.76 0.83
C ASP A 102 2.26 -22.53 -0.23
N ALA A 103 2.64 -21.89 -1.35
CA ALA A 103 3.37 -22.52 -2.44
C ALA A 103 4.51 -21.62 -2.99
N PRO A 104 5.52 -21.29 -2.15
CA PRO A 104 6.58 -20.34 -2.50
C PRO A 104 7.30 -20.67 -3.82
N ASP A 105 7.55 -21.96 -4.07
CA ASP A 105 8.25 -22.44 -5.27
C ASP A 105 7.53 -22.11 -6.58
N ARG A 106 6.20 -21.91 -6.52
CA ARG A 106 5.37 -21.55 -7.69
C ARG A 106 5.34 -20.06 -7.97
N PHE A 107 5.83 -19.24 -7.03
CA PHE A 107 5.69 -17.78 -7.04
C PHE A 107 7.00 -17.08 -6.64
N GLY A 108 8.14 -17.58 -7.12
CA GLY A 108 9.47 -17.10 -6.71
C GLY A 108 9.67 -15.58 -6.82
N ASP A 109 9.13 -14.93 -7.87
CA ASP A 109 9.22 -13.48 -8.01
C ASP A 109 8.44 -12.70 -6.94
N HIS A 110 7.23 -13.17 -6.60
CA HIS A 110 6.44 -12.56 -5.53
C HIS A 110 7.08 -12.82 -4.18
N LEU A 111 7.55 -14.04 -3.93
CA LEU A 111 8.24 -14.39 -2.70
C LEU A 111 9.49 -13.52 -2.51
N ARG A 112 10.31 -13.33 -3.55
CA ARG A 112 11.47 -12.43 -3.50
C ARG A 112 11.09 -11.01 -3.08
N ARG A 113 9.98 -10.47 -3.62
CA ARG A 113 9.47 -9.15 -3.24
C ARG A 113 8.94 -9.11 -1.81
N VAL A 114 8.29 -10.18 -1.36
CA VAL A 114 7.86 -10.33 0.05
C VAL A 114 9.08 -10.30 0.96
N LEU A 115 10.09 -11.14 0.71
CA LEU A 115 11.29 -11.23 1.55
C LEU A 115 12.11 -9.92 1.54
N ALA A 116 12.12 -9.20 0.41
CA ALA A 116 12.77 -7.90 0.28
C ALA A 116 12.00 -6.74 0.94
N ALA A 117 10.74 -6.94 1.35
CA ALA A 117 9.96 -5.89 1.98
C ALA A 117 10.58 -5.49 3.33
N ASP A 118 10.68 -4.18 3.60
CA ASP A 118 11.25 -3.66 4.83
C ASP A 118 10.14 -3.36 5.84
N LEU A 119 10.10 -4.11 6.94
CA LEU A 119 9.09 -3.99 8.00
C LEU A 119 9.30 -2.75 8.88
N ARG A 120 10.40 -2.00 8.73
CA ARG A 120 10.59 -0.71 9.41
C ARG A 120 9.65 0.38 8.88
N PHE A 121 9.04 0.16 7.71
CA PHE A 121 8.05 1.08 7.14
C PHE A 121 6.63 0.59 7.45
N PRO A 122 5.74 1.47 7.92
CA PRO A 122 4.39 1.06 8.26
C PRO A 122 3.56 0.67 7.03
N VAL A 123 2.51 -0.09 7.27
CA VAL A 123 1.41 -0.27 6.29
C VAL A 123 0.46 0.92 6.37
N HIS A 124 -0.13 1.29 5.23
CA HIS A 124 -1.18 2.32 5.22
C HIS A 124 -2.53 1.62 5.25
N VAL A 125 -3.37 1.99 6.21
CA VAL A 125 -4.66 1.34 6.46
C VAL A 125 -5.76 2.36 6.58
N VAL A 126 -6.96 2.01 6.14
CA VAL A 126 -8.16 2.83 6.28
C VAL A 126 -9.33 1.98 6.76
N GLY A 127 -10.30 2.59 7.42
CA GLY A 127 -11.58 1.96 7.72
C GLY A 127 -12.42 1.82 6.45
N HIS A 128 -12.91 0.62 6.18
CA HIS A 128 -13.86 0.38 5.10
C HIS A 128 -14.87 -0.68 5.52
N ARG A 129 -16.16 -0.34 5.50
CA ARG A 129 -17.28 -1.25 5.84
C ARG A 129 -17.09 -1.99 7.17
N GLY A 130 -16.66 -1.26 8.21
CA GLY A 130 -16.45 -1.81 9.55
C GLY A 130 -15.19 -2.66 9.73
N ARG A 131 -14.30 -2.71 8.73
CA ARG A 131 -13.02 -3.45 8.79
C ARG A 131 -11.86 -2.52 8.43
N LEU A 132 -10.66 -2.84 8.89
CA LEU A 132 -9.45 -2.18 8.39
C LEU A 132 -8.97 -2.86 7.11
N VAL A 133 -8.60 -2.05 6.13
CA VAL A 133 -8.08 -2.50 4.83
C VAL A 133 -6.75 -1.83 4.55
N ILE A 134 -5.82 -2.55 3.91
CA ILE A 134 -4.50 -2.02 3.54
C ILE A 134 -4.59 -1.34 2.19
N LEU A 135 -4.15 -0.08 2.10
CA LEU A 135 -4.01 0.65 0.84
C LEU A 135 -2.64 0.44 0.20
N ASP A 136 -1.61 0.30 1.04
CA ASP A 136 -0.24 -0.03 0.63
C ASP A 136 0.47 -0.85 1.72
N GLY A 137 1.26 -1.84 1.28
CA GLY A 137 2.07 -2.67 2.17
C GLY A 137 1.70 -4.15 2.23
N TYR A 138 0.98 -4.69 1.25
CA TYR A 138 0.64 -6.13 1.20
C TYR A 138 1.85 -7.07 1.26
N HIS A 139 2.98 -6.69 0.65
CA HIS A 139 4.24 -7.45 0.79
C HIS A 139 4.79 -7.42 2.23
N ARG A 140 4.64 -6.29 2.94
CA ARG A 140 5.02 -6.16 4.35
C ARG A 140 4.12 -7.00 5.25
N LEU A 141 2.81 -7.01 4.99
CA LEU A 141 1.89 -7.91 5.68
C LEU A 141 2.30 -9.37 5.47
N ALA A 142 2.51 -9.80 4.22
CA ALA A 142 2.92 -11.16 3.91
C ALA A 142 4.24 -11.55 4.60
N LYS A 143 5.22 -10.65 4.62
CA LYS A 143 6.49 -10.87 5.33
C LYS A 143 6.29 -10.96 6.84
N ALA A 144 5.46 -10.11 7.43
CA ALA A 144 5.13 -10.17 8.85
C ALA A 144 4.47 -11.52 9.22
N THR A 145 3.66 -12.09 8.32
CA THR A 145 3.10 -13.45 8.49
C THR A 145 4.18 -14.54 8.42
N ILE A 146 5.14 -14.46 7.48
CA ILE A 146 6.28 -15.39 7.41
C ILE A 146 7.12 -15.34 8.69
N GLU A 147 7.36 -14.14 9.22
CA GLU A 147 8.15 -13.92 10.43
C GLU A 147 7.37 -14.16 11.74
N ASP A 148 6.14 -14.69 11.68
CA ASP A 148 5.26 -14.93 12.81
C ASP A 148 5.12 -13.70 13.75
N ARG A 149 5.07 -12.51 13.16
CA ARG A 149 4.89 -11.25 13.89
C ARG A 149 3.47 -11.18 14.43
N ARG A 150 3.32 -10.85 15.70
CA ARG A 150 2.01 -10.58 16.32
C ARG A 150 1.45 -9.22 15.94
N GLU A 151 2.33 -8.24 15.70
CA GLU A 151 1.96 -6.86 15.42
C GLU A 151 2.69 -6.33 14.19
N ILE A 152 2.05 -5.38 13.50
CA ILE A 152 2.65 -4.62 12.39
C ILE A 152 2.44 -3.12 12.62
N ASP A 153 3.46 -2.34 12.29
CA ASP A 153 3.39 -0.89 12.32
C ASP A 153 2.46 -0.40 11.20
N ALA A 154 1.53 0.48 11.55
CA ALA A 154 0.46 0.93 10.68
C ALA A 154 0.18 2.43 10.85
N MET A 155 -0.06 3.11 9.73
CA MET A 155 -0.64 4.45 9.69
C MET A 155 -2.12 4.32 9.34
N VAL A 156 -2.99 4.71 10.27
CA VAL A 156 -4.45 4.66 10.08
C VAL A 156 -4.92 5.99 9.53
N LEU A 157 -5.40 5.98 8.29
CA LEU A 157 -5.98 7.12 7.61
C LEU A 157 -7.42 7.33 8.07
N SER A 158 -7.79 8.60 8.26
CA SER A 158 -9.20 9.01 8.31
C SER A 158 -9.81 9.07 6.91
N ASP A 159 -11.14 9.18 6.83
CA ASP A 159 -11.82 9.40 5.54
C ASP A 159 -11.35 10.70 4.87
N ALA A 160 -11.10 11.76 5.66
CA ALA A 160 -10.57 13.02 5.16
C ALA A 160 -9.14 12.88 4.58
N ASP A 161 -8.29 12.03 5.19
CA ASP A 161 -6.97 11.74 4.62
C ASP A 161 -7.12 11.03 3.28
N LEU A 162 -8.01 10.03 3.19
CA LEU A 162 -8.28 9.28 1.96
C LEU A 162 -8.81 10.18 0.84
N ASP A 163 -9.74 11.07 1.15
CA ASP A 163 -10.30 12.04 0.19
C ASP A 163 -9.19 12.96 -0.37
N GLY A 164 -8.31 13.46 0.50
CA GLY A 164 -7.15 14.26 0.09
C GLY A 164 -6.14 13.52 -0.80
N LEU A 165 -6.13 12.18 -0.78
CA LEU A 165 -5.34 11.37 -1.72
C LEU A 165 -5.98 11.28 -3.11
N CYS A 166 -7.30 11.40 -3.19
CA CYS A 166 -8.08 11.29 -4.43
C CYS A 166 -8.09 12.61 -5.22
N GLU A 167 -8.00 13.75 -4.54
CA GLU A 167 -8.11 15.07 -5.16
C GLU A 167 -6.96 15.39 -6.14
N HIS A 168 -7.30 15.82 -7.35
CA HIS A 168 -6.35 16.48 -8.24
C HIS A 168 -5.95 17.84 -7.64
N PRO A 169 -4.67 18.25 -7.67
CA PRO A 169 -4.29 19.60 -7.25
C PRO A 169 -4.68 20.58 -8.36
N ARG A 170 -5.97 20.83 -8.55
CA ARG A 170 -6.49 21.98 -9.30
C ARG A 170 -7.77 22.46 -8.62
N LEU A 171 -7.65 23.65 -8.03
CA LEU A 171 -8.70 24.50 -7.48
C LEU A 171 -9.15 24.19 -6.05
N LEU A 172 -8.28 24.46 -5.07
CA LEU A 172 -8.74 25.32 -3.97
C LEU A 172 -9.16 26.65 -4.60
N ARG A 173 -10.43 26.76 -5.00
CA ARG A 173 -11.05 28.06 -5.20
C ARG A 173 -10.85 28.83 -3.90
N ARG A 174 -10.09 29.93 -3.95
CA ARG A 174 -10.16 30.95 -2.90
C ARG A 174 -11.63 31.37 -2.80
N PRO A 175 -12.27 31.37 -1.62
CA PRO A 175 -13.49 32.13 -1.47
C PRO A 175 -13.16 33.60 -1.75
N ASP A 176 -14.01 34.23 -2.56
CA ASP A 176 -13.90 35.60 -3.01
C ASP A 176 -13.62 36.56 -1.85
N ALA A 177 -12.61 37.41 -2.02
CA ALA A 177 -12.50 38.61 -1.19
C ALA A 177 -13.64 39.56 -1.59
N PRO A 178 -14.50 40.01 -0.65
CA PRO A 178 -15.46 41.05 -0.98
C PRO A 178 -14.71 42.33 -1.35
N SER A 179 -14.95 42.83 -2.56
CA SER A 179 -14.55 44.17 -2.96
C SER A 179 -15.56 45.18 -2.43
N ARG A 180 -15.02 46.23 -1.80
CA ARG A 180 -15.63 47.47 -1.30
C ARG A 180 -16.38 47.42 0.04
#